data_AF-Q4L3S5-F1
#
_entry.id   AF-Q4L3S5-F1
#
_cell.length_a   1.000
_cell.length_b   1.000
_cell.length_c   1.000
_cell.angle_alpha   90.00
_cell.angle_beta   90.00
_cell.angle_gamma   90.00
#
_symmetry.space_group_name_H-M   'P 1'
#
loop_
_entity.id
_entity.type
_entity.pdbx_description
1 polymer ?
#
loop_
_entity_poly.entity_id
_entity_poly.type
_entity_poly.pdbx_seq_one_letter_code
_entity_poly.pdbx_strand_id
1 'polypeptide(L)' 'MKGYSKLKGLLKERGINHDVLADLLDVHRVTVSNKLNRSHGADFTMTEVRKLCLYLDVSADIYFLNVSSENTTKEPQTT' A
#
# COMPACT_ATOMS: atom_id res chain seq x y z
N MET A 1 5.24 -7.73 8.10
CA MET A 1 3.96 -8.30 7.63
C MET A 1 2.69 -7.74 8.28
N LYS A 2 2.76 -6.93 9.35
CA LYS A 2 1.54 -6.46 10.07
C LYS A 2 0.66 -5.49 9.24
N GLY A 3 1.26 -4.63 8.41
CA GLY A 3 0.54 -3.59 7.66
C GLY A 3 -0.50 -4.13 6.68
N TYR A 4 -0.11 -5.00 5.75
CA TYR A 4 -1.04 -5.62 4.79
C TYR A 4 -2.16 -6.44 5.43
N SER A 5 -1.89 -7.12 6.55
CA SER A 5 -2.94 -7.81 7.30
C SER A 5 -3.97 -6.84 7.90
N LYS A 6 -3.51 -5.70 8.44
CA LYS A 6 -4.39 -4.63 8.91
C LYS A 6 -5.20 -4.01 7.77
N LEU A 7 -4.57 -3.82 6.59
CA LEU A 7 -5.24 -3.28 5.41
C LEU A 7 -6.40 -4.19 5.00
N LYS A 8 -6.15 -5.50 4.91
CA LYS A 8 -7.19 -6.50 4.59
C LYS A 8 -8.33 -6.50 5.62
N GLY A 9 -8.02 -6.31 6.90
CA GLY A 9 -9.02 -6.14 7.96
C GLY A 9 -9.92 -4.93 7.72
N LEU A 10 -9.32 -3.76 7.50
CA LEU A 10 -10.02 -2.50 7.23
C LEU A 10 -10.94 -2.61 6.01
N LEU A 11 -10.44 -3.19 4.91
CA LEU A 11 -11.23 -3.39 3.69
C LEU A 11 -12.46 -4.26 3.96
N LYS A 12 -12.30 -5.34 4.74
CA LYS A 12 -13.41 -6.21 5.15
C LYS A 12 -14.42 -5.47 6.02
N GLU A 13 -13.96 -4.71 7.00
CA GLU A 13 -14.81 -3.92 7.91
C GLU A 13 -15.64 -2.88 7.14
N ARG A 14 -15.07 -2.27 6.09
CA ARG A 14 -15.73 -1.26 5.25
C ARG A 14 -16.49 -1.84 4.06
N GLY A 15 -16.52 -3.17 3.89
CA GLY A 15 -17.18 -3.81 2.75
C GLY A 15 -16.55 -3.51 1.39
N ILE A 16 -15.26 -3.12 1.36
CA ILE A 16 -14.54 -2.78 0.13
C ILE A 16 -13.99 -4.08 -0.47
N ASN A 17 -14.48 -4.43 -1.66
CA ASN A 17 -14.05 -5.62 -2.38
C ASN A 17 -12.88 -5.32 -3.36
N HIS A 18 -12.34 -6.36 -3.99
CA HIS A 18 -11.22 -6.22 -4.91
C HIS A 18 -11.58 -5.48 -6.20
N ASP A 19 -12.86 -5.50 -6.61
CA ASP A 19 -13.34 -4.84 -7.83
C ASP A 19 -13.30 -3.32 -7.65
N VAL A 20 -13.74 -2.81 -6.50
CA VAL A 20 -13.63 -1.39 -6.13
C VAL A 20 -12.18 -0.90 -6.15
N LEU A 21 -11.25 -1.72 -5.63
CA LEU A 21 -9.84 -1.37 -5.64
C LEU A 21 -9.22 -1.46 -7.04
N ALA A 22 -9.70 -2.38 -7.88
CA ALA A 22 -9.27 -2.51 -9.26
C ALA A 22 -9.63 -1.25 -10.05
N ASP A 23 -10.87 -0.78 -9.92
CA ASP A 23 -11.36 0.45 -10.54
C ASP A 23 -10.60 1.69 -10.05
N LEU A 24 -10.35 1.79 -8.73
CA LEU A 24 -9.58 2.90 -8.14
C LEU A 24 -8.14 2.97 -8.69
N LEU A 25 -7.50 1.81 -8.84
CA LEU A 25 -6.10 1.71 -9.20
C LEU A 25 -5.86 1.64 -10.70
N ASP A 26 -6.90 1.40 -11.49
CA ASP A 26 -6.84 1.13 -12.93
C ASP A 26 -6.00 -0.12 -13.24
N VAL A 27 -6.31 -1.22 -12.55
CA VAL A 27 -5.61 -2.51 -12.69
C VAL A 27 -6.60 -3.67 -12.69
N HIS A 28 -6.19 -4.85 -13.13
CA HIS A 28 -7.04 -6.04 -13.06
C HIS A 28 -7.28 -6.48 -11.60
N ARG A 29 -8.47 -7.00 -11.31
CA ARG A 29 -8.84 -7.56 -9.98
C ARG A 29 -7.84 -8.57 -9.43
N VAL A 30 -7.29 -9.42 -10.31
CA VAL A 30 -6.26 -10.41 -9.91
C VAL A 30 -4.96 -9.72 -9.48
N THR A 31 -4.59 -8.60 -10.11
CA THR A 31 -3.44 -7.78 -9.72
C THR A 31 -3.62 -7.23 -8.30
N VAL A 32 -4.82 -6.74 -7.95
CA VAL A 32 -5.14 -6.31 -6.57
C VAL A 32 -4.94 -7.46 -5.59
N SER A 33 -5.47 -8.64 -5.89
CA SER A 33 -5.31 -9.83 -5.03
C SER A 33 -3.84 -10.21 -4.85
N ASN A 34 -3.06 -10.21 -5.92
CA ASN A 34 -1.63 -10.52 -5.88
C ASN A 34 -0.87 -9.50 -5.02
N LYS A 35 -1.14 -8.19 -5.18
CA LYS A 35 -0.51 -7.12 -4.37
C LYS A 35 -0.91 -7.20 -2.90
N LEU A 36 -2.19 -7.41 -2.58
CA LEU A 36 -2.67 -7.56 -1.19
C LEU A 36 -2.07 -8.75 -0.46
N ASN A 37 -1.73 -9.82 -1.19
CA ASN A 37 -1.10 -11.02 -0.64
C ASN A 37 0.41 -11.06 -0.87
N ARG A 38 0.98 -10.02 -1.49
CA ARG A 38 2.38 -9.93 -1.91
C ARG A 38 2.89 -11.18 -2.64
N SER A 39 2.01 -11.78 -3.43
CA SER A 39 2.30 -12.99 -4.19
C SER A 39 3.25 -12.67 -5.35
N HIS A 40 4.22 -13.55 -5.62
CA HIS A 40 5.20 -13.39 -6.70
C HIS A 40 5.99 -12.06 -6.65
N GLY A 41 6.20 -11.51 -5.45
CA GLY A 41 6.89 -10.22 -5.28
C GLY A 41 6.09 -9.00 -5.72
N ALA A 42 4.79 -9.15 -6.03
CA ALA A 42 3.93 -8.02 -6.35
C ALA A 42 3.73 -7.12 -5.11
N ASP A 43 3.82 -5.81 -5.31
CA ASP A 43 3.61 -4.81 -4.27
C ASP A 43 2.86 -3.60 -4.85
N PHE A 44 2.23 -2.78 -4.00
CA PHE A 44 1.68 -1.50 -4.44
C PHE A 44 2.82 -0.51 -4.69
N THR A 45 2.80 0.13 -5.85
CA THR A 45 3.64 1.28 -6.18
C THR A 45 3.26 2.47 -5.31
N MET A 46 4.16 3.45 -5.13
CA MET A 46 3.87 4.62 -4.31
C MET A 46 2.68 5.45 -4.82
N THR A 47 2.43 5.44 -6.14
CA THR A 47 1.25 6.07 -6.74
C THR A 47 -0.03 5.35 -6.31
N GLU A 48 -0.05 4.01 -6.35
CA GLU A 48 -1.20 3.21 -5.87
C GLU A 48 -1.40 3.37 -4.36
N VAL A 49 -0.32 3.38 -3.57
CA VAL A 49 -0.36 3.63 -2.12
C VAL A 49 -1.00 4.99 -1.84
N ARG A 50 -0.62 6.05 -2.56
CA ARG A 50 -1.21 7.38 -2.40
C ARG A 50 -2.71 7.36 -2.69
N LYS A 51 -3.15 6.72 -3.79
CA LYS A 51 -4.57 6.58 -4.13
C LYS A 51 -5.35 5.85 -3.02
N LEU A 52 -4.79 4.74 -2.52
CA LEU A 52 -5.39 3.97 -1.43
C LEU A 52 -5.50 4.78 -0.15
N CYS A 53 -4.46 5.52 0.23
CA CYS A 53 -4.46 6.35 1.43
C CYS A 53 -5.52 7.46 1.36
N LEU A 54 -5.67 8.11 0.20
CA LEU A 54 -6.71 9.13 -0.01
C LEU A 54 -8.12 8.54 0.00
N TYR A 55 -8.32 7.39 -0.65
CA TYR A 55 -9.62 6.73 -0.70
C TYR A 55 -10.07 6.19 0.67
N LEU A 56 -9.13 5.64 1.44
CA LEU A 56 -9.41 5.05 2.75
C LEU A 56 -9.30 6.06 3.90
N ASP A 57 -8.82 7.28 3.65
CA ASP A 57 -8.52 8.28 4.67
C ASP A 57 -7.60 7.71 5.77
N VAL A 58 -6.43 7.21 5.36
CA VAL A 58 -5.44 6.58 6.26
C VAL A 58 -4.00 7.01 5.96
N SER A 59 -3.11 6.88 6.95
CA SER A 59 -1.67 7.09 6.76
C SER A 59 -0.97 5.85 6.19
N ALA A 60 -0.04 6.08 5.26
CA ALA A 60 0.80 5.03 4.69
C ALA A 60 1.70 4.34 5.74
N ASP A 61 2.06 5.03 6.81
CA ASP A 61 2.92 4.52 7.89
C ASP A 61 2.32 3.33 8.65
N ILE A 62 0.99 3.21 8.61
CA ILE A 62 0.27 2.16 9.33
C ILE A 62 0.28 0.85 8.53
N TYR A 63 0.23 0.95 7.21
CA TYR A 63 -0.10 -0.15 6.31
C TYR A 63 1.02 -0.55 5.35
N PHE A 64 1.80 0.42 4.87
CA PHE A 64 2.75 0.22 3.77
C PHE A 64 4.20 0.48 4.17
N LEU A 65 4.46 1.52 4.95
CA LEU A 65 5.82 1.85 5.38
C LEU A 65 6.14 1.11 6.67
N ASN A 66 7.24 0.37 6.68
CA ASN A 66 7.78 -0.21 7.91
C ASN A 66 8.92 0.70 8.34
N VAL A 67 8.81 1.32 9.51
CA VAL A 67 9.87 2.15 10.08
C VAL A 67 10.96 1.23 10.62
N SER A 68 11.72 0.63 9.71
CA SER A 68 13.07 0.15 10.00
C SER A 68 13.97 1.33 9.65
N SER A 69 14.41 2.07 10.66
CA SER A 69 15.25 3.26 10.52
C SER A 69 16.42 3.00 9.56
N GLU A 70 16.42 3.63 8.39
CA GLU A 70 17.63 3.89 7.62
C GLU A 70 17.39 5.13 6.76
N ASN A 71 17.67 6.29 7.37
CA ASN A 71 17.98 7.49 6.60
C ASN A 71 19.19 7.18 5.70
N THR A 72 18.98 7.12 4.40
CA THR A 72 20.03 7.42 3.42
C THR A 72 19.48 8.45 2.45
N THR A 73 19.27 9.65 2.97
CA THR A 73 19.57 10.85 2.19
C THR A 73 20.97 11.27 2.62
N LYS A 74 22.00 10.80 1.90
CA LYS A 74 23.30 11.45 1.97
C LYS A 74 23.18 12.74 1.17
N GLU A 75 22.89 13.84 1.86
CA GLU A 75 23.16 15.17 1.30
C GLU A 75 24.69 15.33 1.24
N PRO A 76 25.29 15.72 0.10
CA PRO A 76 26.68 16.14 0.08
C PRO A 76 26.77 17.51 0.75
N GLN A 77 27.20 17.53 2.01
CA GLN A 77 27.74 18.71 2.66
C GLN A 77 29.02 19.08 1.91
N THR A 78 28.97 20.15 1.12
CA THR A 78 30.15 20.73 0.46
C THR A 78 30.67 21.84 1.37
N THR A 79 31.86 21.64 1.94
CA THR A 79 32.66 22.69 2.57
C THR A 79 33.92 22.88 1.75
#